data_AF-X6LB81-F1
#
_entry.id   AF-X6LB81-F1
#
_cell.length_a   1.000
_cell.length_b   1.000
_cell.length_c   1.000
_cell.angle_alpha   90.00
_cell.angle_beta   90.00
_cell.angle_gamma   90.00
#
_symmetry.space_group_name_H-M   'P 1'
#
loop_
_entity.id
_entity.type
_entity.pdbx_description
1 polymer ?
#
loop_
_entity_poly.entity_id
_entity_poly.type
_entity_poly.pdbx_seq_one_letter_code
_entity_poly.pdbx_strand_id
1 'polypeptide(L)'
;MKNSTSVHSITDWSSNGTIDMKESTGKTKTALLLDKDYQVIAFGNEAWNKHQSPNNNDANKWLLFHRFKMNLYGLKQLHSINGASVSTETVFVSALKYCKQKAMQYLTQNNLTVNENRIQWAITVPAIWDEKAKGQMKQWAQQ
;
A
#
# COMPACT_ATOMS: atom_id res chain seq x y z
N MET A 1 -28.62 21.80 10.34
CA MET A 1 -27.61 21.37 9.33
C MET A 1 -27.61 19.84 9.34
N LYS A 2 -27.92 19.19 8.21
CA LYS A 2 -27.83 17.72 8.12
C LYS A 2 -26.34 17.36 8.16
N ASN A 3 -25.88 16.74 9.23
CA ASN A 3 -24.57 16.09 9.28
C ASN A 3 -24.62 14.93 8.28
N SER A 4 -24.33 15.21 7.02
CA SER A 4 -24.13 14.18 6.02
C SER A 4 -22.83 13.46 6.38
N THR A 5 -22.92 12.23 6.85
CA THR A 5 -21.77 11.34 6.96
C THR A 5 -21.22 11.13 5.55
N SER A 6 -20.19 11.87 5.16
CA SER A 6 -19.55 11.71 3.87
C SER A 6 -18.61 10.52 3.92
N VAL A 7 -18.83 9.56 3.01
CA VAL A 7 -17.92 8.44 2.78
C VAL A 7 -17.05 8.80 1.59
N HIS A 8 -15.74 8.77 1.79
CA HIS A 8 -14.74 9.08 0.78
C HIS A 8 -13.97 7.82 0.41
N SER A 9 -13.63 7.65 -0.88
CA SER A 9 -12.91 6.47 -1.35
C SER A 9 -11.72 6.88 -2.20
N ILE A 10 -10.51 6.59 -1.72
CA ILE A 10 -9.29 6.77 -2.51
C ILE A 10 -9.18 5.62 -3.50
N THR A 11 -9.47 5.90 -4.76
CA THR A 11 -9.38 4.91 -5.84
C THR A 11 -8.06 4.96 -6.60
N ASP A 12 -7.38 6.12 -6.58
CA ASP A 12 -6.03 6.27 -7.13
C ASP A 12 -4.99 6.40 -6.00
N TRP A 13 -4.00 5.50 -6.04
CA TRP A 13 -2.88 5.43 -5.11
C TRP A 13 -1.59 5.98 -5.71
N SER A 14 -1.65 6.68 -6.85
CA SER A 14 -0.48 7.24 -7.52
C SER A 14 0.23 8.33 -6.71
N SER A 15 1.51 8.57 -6.96
CA SER A 15 2.31 9.60 -6.33
C SER A 15 1.80 11.01 -6.60
N ASN A 16 1.12 11.22 -7.73
CA ASN A 16 0.76 12.54 -8.25
C ASN A 16 -0.60 13.06 -7.75
N GLY A 17 -1.36 12.26 -7.00
CA GLY A 17 -2.61 12.73 -6.41
C GLY A 17 -3.35 11.66 -5.63
N THR A 18 -4.34 12.09 -4.86
CA THR A 18 -5.38 11.21 -4.32
C THR A 18 -6.68 11.64 -4.96
N ILE A 19 -7.17 10.84 -5.90
CA ILE A 19 -8.41 11.12 -6.61
C ILE A 19 -9.54 10.37 -5.90
N ASP A 20 -10.60 11.10 -5.53
CA ASP A 20 -11.89 10.58 -5.07
C ASP A 20 -12.88 10.71 -6.24
N MET A 21 -12.67 9.88 -7.28
CA MET A 21 -13.55 9.80 -8.46
C MET A 21 -14.18 8.40 -8.51
N LYS A 22 -15.32 8.29 -9.21
CA LYS A 22 -15.90 6.99 -9.57
C LYS A 22 -14.82 6.11 -10.22
N GLU A 23 -14.72 4.88 -9.73
CA GLU A 23 -13.74 3.84 -10.07
C GLU A 23 -13.01 4.08 -11.40
N SER A 24 -11.69 4.27 -11.33
CA SER A 24 -10.84 4.14 -12.51
C SER A 24 -11.12 2.79 -13.18
N THR A 25 -11.15 2.74 -14.50
CA THR A 25 -11.38 1.49 -15.24
C THR A 25 -10.32 0.44 -14.88
N GLY A 26 -10.67 -0.50 -14.01
CA GLY A 26 -9.81 -1.62 -13.59
C GLY A 26 -9.45 -1.61 -12.10
N LYS A 27 -9.23 -2.82 -11.56
CA LYS A 27 -8.85 -3.01 -10.15
C LYS A 27 -7.43 -2.49 -9.89
N THR A 28 -7.25 -1.73 -8.80
CA THR A 28 -5.92 -1.36 -8.30
C THR A 28 -5.09 -2.61 -8.04
N LYS A 29 -3.89 -2.70 -8.65
CA LYS A 29 -2.96 -3.79 -8.37
C LYS A 29 -2.44 -3.71 -6.93
N THR A 30 -2.34 -4.83 -6.23
CA THR A 30 -1.54 -4.92 -5.00
C THR A 30 -0.07 -5.03 -5.40
N ALA A 31 0.56 -3.89 -5.66
CA ALA A 31 1.96 -3.81 -6.09
C ALA A 31 2.70 -2.75 -5.27
N LEU A 32 3.88 -3.08 -4.76
CA LEU A 32 4.77 -2.19 -4.03
C LEU A 32 6.11 -2.15 -4.75
N LEU A 33 6.57 -0.95 -5.06
CA LEU A 33 7.88 -0.71 -5.66
C LEU A 33 8.78 -0.06 -4.63
N LEU A 34 9.88 -0.73 -4.28
CA LEU A 34 10.88 -0.22 -3.35
C LEU A 34 12.18 0.12 -4.08
N ASP A 35 12.96 1.04 -3.53
CA ASP A 35 14.36 1.19 -3.90
C ASP A 35 15.25 0.15 -3.18
N LYS A 36 16.56 0.24 -3.40
CA LYS A 36 17.57 -0.64 -2.78
C LYS A 36 17.68 -0.49 -1.26
N ASP A 37 17.21 0.63 -0.71
CA ASP A 37 17.23 0.97 0.72
C ASP A 37 15.84 0.73 1.35
N TYR A 38 14.99 -0.03 0.64
CA TYR A 38 13.63 -0.42 1.01
C TYR A 38 12.65 0.75 1.23
N GLN A 39 12.95 1.92 0.66
CA GLN A 39 12.04 3.06 0.67
C GLN A 39 10.99 2.91 -0.42
N VAL A 40 9.77 3.35 -0.13
CA VAL A 40 8.64 3.23 -1.07
C VAL A 40 8.78 4.26 -2.19
N ILE A 41 8.93 3.77 -3.43
CA ILE A 41 8.91 4.59 -4.64
C ILE A 41 7.47 4.83 -5.09
N ALA A 42 6.66 3.76 -5.12
CA ALA A 42 5.28 3.81 -5.58
C ALA A 42 4.49 2.61 -5.07
N PHE A 43 3.16 2.73 -5.11
CA PHE A 43 2.21 1.65 -4.86
C PHE A 43 1.20 1.54 -6.00
N GLY A 44 0.47 0.44 -6.06
CA GLY A 44 -0.68 0.31 -6.94
C GLY A 44 -0.31 0.12 -8.41
N ASN A 45 -1.15 0.68 -9.29
CA ASN A 45 -0.93 0.63 -10.74
C ASN A 45 0.35 1.39 -11.15
N GLU A 46 0.69 2.46 -10.44
CA GLU A 46 1.90 3.23 -10.71
C GLU A 46 3.16 2.41 -10.46
N ALA A 47 3.24 1.69 -9.34
CA ALA A 47 4.36 0.79 -9.03
C ALA A 47 4.61 -0.22 -10.16
N TRP A 48 3.53 -0.81 -10.67
CA TRP A 48 3.59 -1.73 -11.80
C TRP A 48 4.09 -1.03 -13.06
N ASN A 49 3.47 0.08 -13.45
CA ASN A 49 3.78 0.79 -14.69
C ASN A 49 5.22 1.32 -14.69
N LYS A 50 5.71 1.86 -13.57
CA LYS A 50 7.09 2.35 -13.41
C LYS A 50 8.12 1.24 -13.64
N HIS A 51 7.89 0.06 -13.07
CA HIS A 51 8.80 -1.06 -13.24
C HIS A 51 8.75 -1.66 -14.66
N GLN A 52 7.58 -1.68 -15.30
CA GLN A 52 7.43 -2.20 -16.67
C GLN A 52 7.86 -1.21 -17.76
N SER A 53 8.21 0.03 -17.40
CA SER A 53 8.56 1.06 -18.37
C SER A 53 9.90 0.73 -19.05
N PRO A 54 9.95 0.67 -20.40
CA PRO A 54 11.17 0.33 -21.14
C PRO A 54 12.28 1.38 -21.01
N ASN A 55 11.95 2.60 -20.56
CA ASN A 55 12.90 3.71 -20.39
C ASN A 55 13.48 3.80 -18.97
N ASN A 56 13.26 2.78 -18.14
CA ASN A 56 13.67 2.82 -16.75
C ASN A 56 15.10 2.25 -16.60
N ASN A 57 16.09 3.15 -16.71
CA ASN A 57 17.51 2.82 -16.49
C ASN A 57 17.81 2.30 -15.07
N ASP A 58 16.88 2.48 -14.12
CA ASP A 58 16.98 1.97 -12.76
C ASP A 58 16.07 0.75 -12.49
N ALA A 59 15.36 0.22 -13.50
CA ALA A 59 14.43 -0.91 -13.33
C ALA A 59 15.10 -2.12 -12.66
N ASN A 60 16.37 -2.37 -13.00
CA ASN A 60 17.14 -3.48 -12.44
C ASN A 60 17.50 -3.28 -10.96
N LYS A 61 17.42 -2.04 -10.44
CA LYS A 61 17.73 -1.69 -9.04
C LYS A 61 16.48 -1.66 -8.16
N TRP A 62 15.30 -1.48 -8.74
CA TRP A 62 14.06 -1.39 -7.98
C TRP A 62 13.50 -2.78 -7.68
N LEU A 63 12.84 -2.89 -6.54
CA LEU A 63 12.31 -4.13 -6.02
C LEU A 63 10.79 -4.08 -6.12
N LEU A 64 10.24 -4.70 -7.16
CA LEU A 64 8.80 -4.81 -7.34
C LEU A 64 8.25 -6.07 -6.68
N PHE A 65 7.30 -5.89 -5.77
CA PHE A 65 6.50 -6.95 -5.16
C PHE A 65 5.06 -6.85 -5.64
N HIS A 66 4.55 -7.88 -6.32
CA HIS A 66 3.18 -7.92 -6.84
C HIS A 66 2.39 -9.06 -6.20
N ARG A 67 1.11 -8.82 -5.90
CA ARG A 67 0.20 -9.76 -5.21
C ARG A 67 0.76 -10.31 -3.88
N PHE A 68 1.64 -9.54 -3.24
CA PHE A 68 2.34 -9.97 -2.03
C PHE A 68 1.41 -10.28 -0.84
N LYS A 69 0.17 -9.75 -0.84
CA LYS A 69 -0.87 -10.12 0.13
C LYS A 69 -1.07 -11.64 0.23
N MET A 70 -0.94 -12.36 -0.88
CA MET A 70 -1.11 -13.82 -0.92
C MET A 70 0.02 -14.57 -0.19
N ASN A 71 1.17 -13.93 -0.01
CA ASN A 71 2.36 -14.52 0.57
C ASN A 71 2.53 -14.19 2.06
N LEU A 72 1.53 -13.58 2.70
CA LEU A 72 1.55 -13.33 4.15
C LEU A 72 1.70 -14.65 4.94
N TYR A 73 1.14 -15.73 4.40
CA TYR A 73 1.13 -17.02 5.08
C TYR A 73 2.48 -17.74 4.93
N GLY A 74 3.20 -17.91 6.04
CA GLY A 74 4.30 -18.86 6.17
C GLY A 74 5.68 -18.39 5.70
N LEU A 75 5.78 -17.32 4.89
CA LEU A 75 7.06 -16.84 4.39
C LEU A 75 7.64 -15.73 5.26
N LYS A 76 8.89 -15.90 5.70
CA LYS A 76 9.67 -14.86 6.39
C LYS A 76 10.21 -13.78 5.45
N GLN A 77 10.36 -14.14 4.17
CA GLN A 77 10.88 -13.26 3.13
C GLN A 77 10.05 -13.39 1.86
N LEU A 78 9.99 -12.32 1.10
CA LEU A 78 9.36 -12.23 -0.21
C LEU A 78 10.43 -11.95 -1.25
N HIS A 79 10.24 -12.51 -2.43
CA HIS A 79 11.07 -12.22 -3.59
C HIS A 79 10.42 -11.13 -4.43
N SER A 80 11.21 -10.13 -4.79
CA SER A 80 10.84 -9.19 -5.85
C SER A 80 10.85 -9.90 -7.21
N ILE A 81 10.31 -9.25 -8.24
CA ILE A 81 10.30 -9.82 -9.61
C ILE A 81 11.71 -10.10 -10.14
N ASN A 82 12.72 -9.31 -9.74
CA ASN A 82 14.13 -9.54 -10.07
C ASN A 82 14.85 -10.52 -9.11
N GLY A 83 14.12 -11.19 -8.22
CA GLY A 83 14.62 -12.28 -7.37
C GLY A 83 15.24 -11.85 -6.03
N ALA A 84 15.43 -10.56 -5.77
CA ALA A 84 15.96 -10.09 -4.51
C ALA A 84 15.01 -10.42 -3.34
N SER A 85 15.59 -10.88 -2.24
CA SER A 85 14.83 -11.30 -1.05
C SER A 85 14.73 -10.14 -0.04
N VAL A 86 13.52 -9.85 0.40
CA VAL A 86 13.23 -8.81 1.40
C VAL A 86 12.32 -9.39 2.47
N SER A 87 12.47 -8.96 3.73
CA SER A 87 11.61 -9.47 4.79
C SER A 87 10.13 -9.19 4.51
N THR A 88 9.26 -10.15 4.82
CA THR A 88 7.81 -10.01 4.63
C THR A 88 7.29 -8.80 5.41
N GLU A 89 7.79 -8.61 6.64
CA GLU A 89 7.48 -7.45 7.47
C GLU A 89 7.78 -6.13 6.77
N THR A 90 8.98 -5.96 6.22
CA THR A 90 9.36 -4.74 5.49
C THR A 90 8.38 -4.44 4.36
N VAL A 91 8.02 -5.43 3.54
CA VAL A 91 7.09 -5.22 2.41
C VAL A 91 5.70 -4.81 2.90
N PHE A 92 5.15 -5.49 3.91
CA PHE A 92 3.81 -5.19 4.40
C PHE A 92 3.75 -3.87 5.19
N VAL A 93 4.70 -3.62 6.09
CA VAL A 93 4.76 -2.38 6.87
C VAL A 93 4.96 -1.18 5.95
N SER A 94 5.85 -1.28 4.94
CA SER A 94 6.05 -0.21 3.96
C SER A 94 4.77 0.08 3.16
N ALA A 95 4.02 -0.95 2.76
CA ALA A 95 2.74 -0.76 2.08
C ALA A 95 1.68 -0.09 2.98
N LEU A 96 1.57 -0.53 4.25
CA LEU A 96 0.63 0.05 5.21
C LEU A 96 0.97 1.52 5.54
N LYS A 97 2.25 1.83 5.72
CA LYS A 97 2.74 3.20 5.93
C LYS A 97 2.42 4.09 4.73
N TYR A 98 2.62 3.59 3.51
CA TYR A 98 2.25 4.30 2.30
C TYR A 98 0.74 4.57 2.26
N CYS A 99 -0.10 3.57 2.55
CA CYS A 99 -1.54 3.74 2.57
C CYS A 99 -2.00 4.81 3.58
N LYS A 100 -1.43 4.76 4.80
CA LYS A 100 -1.67 5.78 5.83
C LYS A 100 -1.25 7.16 5.37
N GLN A 101 -0.05 7.30 4.82
CA GLN A 101 0.46 8.58 4.31
C GLN A 101 -0.48 9.15 3.24
N LYS A 102 -0.93 8.33 2.28
CA LYS A 102 -1.85 8.78 1.23
C LYS A 102 -3.21 9.20 1.79
N ALA A 103 -3.75 8.47 2.77
CA ALA A 103 -4.97 8.86 3.44
C ALA A 103 -4.82 10.20 4.18
N MET A 104 -3.73 10.40 4.90
CA MET A 104 -3.46 11.68 5.59
C MET A 104 -3.27 12.84 4.60
N GLN A 105 -2.57 12.61 3.49
CA GLN A 105 -2.42 13.60 2.41
C GLN A 105 -3.77 13.99 1.81
N TYR A 106 -4.64 13.03 1.54
CA TYR A 106 -5.99 13.28 1.04
C TYR A 106 -6.79 14.17 2.00
N LEU A 107 -6.77 13.87 3.31
CA LEU A 107 -7.49 14.66 4.31
C LEU A 107 -6.99 16.11 4.32
N THR A 108 -5.68 16.32 4.32
CA THR A 108 -5.07 17.66 4.25
C THR A 108 -5.46 18.40 2.97
N GLN A 109 -5.38 17.75 1.80
CA GLN A 109 -5.72 18.36 0.51
C GLN A 109 -7.19 18.76 0.40
N ASN A 110 -8.08 18.07 1.12
CA ASN A 110 -9.51 18.38 1.16
C ASN A 110 -9.90 19.27 2.34
N ASN A 111 -8.94 19.91 3.01
CA ASN A 111 -9.14 20.78 4.18
C ASN A 111 -9.90 20.09 5.33
N LEU A 112 -9.73 18.78 5.48
CA LEU A 112 -10.29 17.98 6.58
C LEU A 112 -9.27 17.94 7.73
N THR A 113 -9.38 18.89 8.66
CA THR A 113 -8.51 18.91 9.86
C THR A 113 -8.84 17.73 10.76
N VAL A 114 -7.94 16.76 10.82
CA VAL A 114 -8.06 15.58 11.69
C VAL A 114 -6.90 15.52 12.68
N ASN A 115 -7.20 15.12 13.91
CA ASN A 115 -6.17 14.68 14.84
C ASN A 115 -5.91 13.20 14.58
N GLU A 116 -4.69 12.86 14.15
CA GLU A 116 -4.32 11.48 13.82
C GLU A 116 -4.56 10.50 14.98
N ASN A 117 -4.37 10.94 16.24
CA ASN A 117 -4.60 10.12 17.43
C ASN A 117 -6.09 9.77 17.65
N ARG A 118 -7.00 10.43 16.91
CA ARG A 118 -8.44 10.15 16.93
C ARG A 118 -8.90 9.32 15.74
N ILE A 119 -7.98 8.85 14.90
CA ILE A 119 -8.29 8.00 13.75
C ILE A 119 -8.25 6.53 14.19
N GLN A 120 -9.35 5.82 13.96
CA GLN A 120 -9.40 4.37 14.06
C GLN A 120 -9.15 3.76 12.68
N TRP A 121 -8.06 3.00 12.56
CA TRP A 121 -7.76 2.24 11.35
C TRP A 121 -8.39 0.85 11.44
N ALA A 122 -8.96 0.38 10.33
CA ALA A 122 -9.48 -0.97 10.18
C ALA A 122 -8.83 -1.63 8.96
N ILE A 123 -8.31 -2.84 9.14
CA ILE A 123 -7.68 -3.62 8.07
C ILE A 123 -8.45 -4.94 7.93
N THR A 124 -8.94 -5.20 6.72
CA THR A 124 -9.62 -6.45 6.40
C THR A 124 -8.62 -7.54 6.02
N VAL A 125 -8.72 -8.70 6.64
CA VAL A 125 -7.93 -9.89 6.34
C VAL A 125 -8.84 -11.03 5.86
N PRO A 126 -8.36 -11.94 4.98
CA PRO A 126 -9.12 -13.12 4.59
C PRO A 126 -9.53 -14.00 5.78
N ALA A 127 -10.74 -14.54 5.75
CA ALA A 127 -11.25 -15.43 6.80
C ALA A 127 -10.45 -16.74 6.92
N ILE A 128 -9.83 -17.19 5.82
CA ILE A 128 -9.01 -18.41 5.75
C ILE A 128 -7.64 -18.30 6.43
N TRP A 129 -7.25 -17.11 6.90
CA TRP A 129 -5.98 -16.94 7.62
C TRP A 129 -6.09 -17.49 9.03
N ASP A 130 -5.00 -18.10 9.51
CA ASP A 130 -4.89 -18.54 10.90
C ASP A 130 -4.70 -17.35 11.85
N GLU A 131 -4.89 -17.59 13.15
CA GLU A 131 -4.78 -16.54 14.17
C GLU A 131 -3.37 -15.94 14.25
N LYS A 132 -2.35 -16.72 13.90
CA LYS A 132 -0.96 -16.23 13.84
C LYS A 132 -0.78 -15.17 12.75
N ALA A 133 -1.25 -15.44 11.53
CA ALA A 133 -1.18 -14.51 10.42
C ALA A 133 -2.02 -13.24 10.68
N LYS A 134 -3.21 -13.40 11.28
CA LYS A 134 -4.04 -12.26 11.72
C LYS A 134 -3.31 -11.41 12.77
N GLY A 135 -2.70 -12.05 13.77
CA GLY A 135 -1.91 -11.40 14.80
C GLY A 135 -0.71 -10.65 14.23
N GLN A 136 0.00 -11.26 13.27
CA GLN A 136 1.14 -10.64 12.60
C GLN A 136 0.74 -9.38 11.82
N MET A 137 -0.35 -9.43 11.04
CA MET A 137 -0.88 -8.27 10.34
C MET A 137 -1.27 -7.14 11.32
N LYS A 138 -1.90 -7.50 12.44
CA LYS A 138 -2.25 -6.53 13.50
C LYS A 138 -1.00 -5.86 14.07
N GLN A 139 0.05 -6.63 14.36
CA GLN A 139 1.32 -6.09 14.86
C GLN A 139 1.98 -5.15 13.84
N TRP A 140 2.05 -5.55 12.57
CA TRP A 140 2.65 -4.73 11.50
C TRP A 140 1.89 -3.43 11.26
N ALA A 141 0.56 -3.44 11.43
CA ALA A 141 -0.27 -2.24 11.32
C ALA A 141 -0.05 -1.20 12.44
N GLN A 142 0.61 -1.59 13.53
CA GLN A 142 0.89 -0.72 14.66
C GLN A 142 2.28 -0.05 14.58
N GLN A 143 3.07 -0.34 13.55
CA GLN A 143 4.42 0.21 13.31
C GLN A 143 4.45 1.45 12.42
#